data_AF-A0A2E1FN18-F1
#
_entry.id   AF-A0A2E1FN18-F1
#
_cell.length_a   1.000
_cell.length_b   1.000
_cell.length_c   1.000
_cell.angle_alpha   90.00
_cell.angle_beta   90.00
_cell.angle_gamma   90.00
#
_symmetry.space_group_name_H-M   'P 1'
#
loop_
_entity.id
_entity.type
_entity.pdbx_description
1 polymer ?
#
loop_
_entity_poly.entity_id
_entity_poly.type
_entity_poly.pdbx_seq_one_letter_code
_entity_poly.pdbx_strand_id
1 'polypeptide(L)'
;MIHSLSAMKHLLTLVLVAFSLNAFSQGIPQLPYNPDENGDGVIGVPDLQGLLSQYGLAFNTAILSDDGENAVVNLGDMSYPECAASCRNLPGFWSVSTIEDLGLVWNTVNSNTWLKREKGAVSTSYMYFYNTLPYDIASQYISSAKCYCAAHEMQKVEYTTCDASSTANGAPNMSQIQPCINDKLALGWYPLGPPQSIGGNGTALTQAFWRWAE
;
A
#
# COMPACT_ATOMS: atom_id res chain seq x y z
N MET A 1 -18.48 -11.12 -78.00
CA MET A 1 -17.82 -11.96 -76.98
C MET A 1 -16.54 -11.32 -76.40
N ILE A 2 -16.29 -10.01 -76.58
CA ILE A 2 -15.08 -9.32 -76.07
C ILE A 2 -15.39 -8.47 -74.82
N HIS A 3 -16.61 -7.93 -74.69
CA HIS A 3 -17.02 -7.12 -73.53
C HIS A 3 -17.12 -7.91 -72.20
N SER A 4 -17.39 -9.22 -72.25
CA SER A 4 -17.56 -10.06 -71.05
C SER A 4 -16.23 -10.34 -70.34
N LEU A 5 -15.11 -10.37 -71.07
CA LEU A 5 -13.79 -10.61 -70.48
C LEU A 5 -13.25 -9.39 -69.70
N SER A 6 -13.63 -8.16 -70.06
CA SER A 6 -13.17 -6.96 -69.34
C SER A 6 -13.84 -6.82 -67.98
N ALA A 7 -15.15 -7.11 -67.91
CA ALA A 7 -15.91 -7.05 -66.66
C ALA A 7 -15.42 -8.08 -65.62
N MET A 8 -15.06 -9.29 -66.06
CA MET A 8 -14.56 -10.34 -65.17
C MET A 8 -13.18 -10.01 -64.59
N LYS A 9 -12.32 -9.30 -65.34
CA LYS A 9 -11.01 -8.84 -64.84
C LYS A 9 -11.15 -7.82 -63.73
N HIS A 10 -12.05 -6.85 -63.87
CA HIS A 10 -12.29 -5.82 -62.85
C HIS A 10 -12.86 -6.40 -61.57
N LEU A 11 -13.76 -7.39 -61.67
CA LEU A 11 -14.30 -8.08 -60.50
C LEU A 11 -13.22 -8.86 -59.75
N LEU A 12 -12.33 -9.54 -60.47
CA LEU A 12 -11.19 -10.24 -59.86
C LEU A 12 -10.23 -9.25 -59.17
N THR A 13 -9.96 -8.09 -59.79
CA THR A 13 -9.12 -7.03 -59.18
C THR A 13 -9.75 -6.47 -57.91
N LEU A 14 -11.08 -6.24 -57.91
CA LEU A 14 -11.80 -5.72 -56.74
C LEU A 14 -11.78 -6.70 -55.57
N VAL A 15 -11.94 -8.00 -55.85
CA VAL A 15 -11.86 -9.06 -54.83
C VAL A 15 -10.46 -9.15 -54.24
N LEU A 16 -9.42 -9.10 -55.07
CA LEU A 16 -8.02 -9.09 -54.60
C LEU A 16 -7.70 -7.85 -53.75
N VAL A 17 -8.19 -6.67 -54.15
CA VAL A 17 -8.04 -5.44 -53.37
C VAL A 17 -8.77 -5.55 -52.02
N ALA A 18 -10.01 -6.07 -52.01
CA ALA A 18 -10.75 -6.29 -50.78
C ALA A 18 -10.05 -7.26 -49.82
N PHE A 19 -9.50 -8.38 -50.32
CA PHE A 19 -8.73 -9.31 -49.50
C PHE A 19 -7.42 -8.70 -48.99
N SER A 20 -6.73 -7.89 -49.80
CA SER A 20 -5.50 -7.21 -49.37
C SER A 20 -5.76 -6.15 -48.30
N LEU A 21 -6.86 -5.40 -48.36
CA LEU A 21 -7.22 -4.38 -47.36
C LEU A 21 -7.61 -4.99 -46.00
N ASN A 22 -8.20 -6.19 -45.99
CA ASN A 22 -8.48 -6.92 -44.75
C ASN A 22 -7.20 -7.48 -44.09
N ALA A 23 -6.14 -7.73 -44.86
CA ALA A 23 -4.86 -8.20 -44.32
C ALA A 23 -4.06 -7.10 -43.59
N PHE A 24 -4.33 -5.82 -43.85
CA PHE A 24 -3.68 -4.69 -43.17
C PHE A 24 -4.34 -4.29 -41.83
N SER A 25 -5.44 -4.94 -41.43
CA SER A 25 -6.05 -4.74 -40.11
C SER A 25 -5.35 -5.51 -38.97
N GLN A 26 -4.40 -6.40 -39.29
CA GLN A 26 -3.74 -7.28 -38.31
C GLN A 26 -2.30 -6.86 -37.98
N GLY A 27 -2.02 -5.56 -38.02
CA GLY A 27 -0.63 -5.08 -37.90
C GLY A 27 -0.53 -3.63 -37.44
N ILE A 28 -1.27 -3.26 -36.40
CA ILE A 28 -0.83 -2.16 -35.55
C ILE A 28 0.54 -2.59 -35.02
N PRO A 29 1.60 -1.75 -35.05
CA PRO A 29 2.82 -2.05 -34.32
C PRO A 29 2.41 -2.51 -32.93
N GLN A 30 2.97 -3.62 -32.45
CA GLN A 30 2.84 -4.01 -31.05
C GLN A 30 3.57 -2.94 -30.23
N LEU A 31 2.93 -1.77 -30.10
CA LEU A 31 3.29 -0.76 -29.13
C LEU A 31 3.35 -1.50 -27.80
N PRO A 32 4.35 -1.21 -26.95
CA PRO A 32 4.35 -1.72 -25.59
C PRO A 32 2.95 -1.54 -25.01
N TYR A 33 2.40 -2.61 -24.43
CA TYR A 33 1.04 -2.61 -23.89
C TYR A 33 0.79 -1.31 -23.12
N ASN A 34 -0.18 -0.52 -23.57
CA ASN A 34 -0.60 0.69 -22.89
C ASN A 34 -1.61 0.27 -21.82
N PRO A 35 -1.29 0.39 -20.53
CA PRO A 35 -2.18 -0.01 -19.46
C PRO A 35 -3.41 0.89 -19.33
N ASP A 36 -3.45 2.07 -19.97
CA ASP A 36 -4.64 2.93 -20.08
C ASP A 36 -5.61 2.35 -21.12
N GLU A 37 -6.59 1.58 -20.63
CA GLU A 37 -7.59 0.86 -21.42
C GLU A 37 -8.67 1.80 -21.94
N ASN A 38 -9.08 2.76 -21.11
CA ASN A 38 -10.19 3.66 -21.42
C ASN A 38 -9.76 4.87 -22.26
N GLY A 39 -8.45 5.08 -22.44
CA GLY A 39 -7.86 6.13 -23.27
C GLY A 39 -7.99 7.53 -22.68
N ASP A 40 -8.14 7.66 -21.36
CA ASP A 40 -8.29 8.95 -20.67
C ASP A 40 -6.95 9.64 -20.35
N GLY A 41 -5.84 8.98 -20.67
CA GLY A 41 -4.48 9.48 -20.45
C GLY A 41 -3.99 9.32 -19.02
N VAL A 42 -4.74 8.63 -18.16
CA VAL A 42 -4.42 8.31 -16.77
C VAL A 42 -4.52 6.80 -16.60
N ILE A 43 -3.71 6.22 -15.71
CA ILE A 43 -3.87 4.82 -15.30
C ILE A 43 -4.69 4.81 -14.02
N GLY A 44 -5.99 4.59 -14.15
CA GLY A 44 -6.97 4.57 -13.07
C GLY A 44 -7.42 3.17 -12.65
N VAL A 45 -8.36 3.13 -11.70
CA VAL A 45 -9.03 1.88 -11.30
C VAL A 45 -9.74 1.17 -12.46
N PRO A 46 -10.44 1.87 -13.38
CA PRO A 46 -11.04 1.22 -14.56
C PRO A 46 -10.00 0.45 -15.39
N ASP A 47 -8.82 1.02 -15.58
CA ASP A 47 -7.73 0.44 -16.35
C ASP A 47 -7.14 -0.81 -15.68
N LEU A 48 -6.98 -0.75 -14.36
CA LEU A 48 -6.58 -1.92 -13.56
C LEU A 48 -7.65 -3.03 -13.59
N GLN A 49 -8.94 -2.68 -13.58
CA GLN A 49 -10.02 -3.66 -13.73
C GLN A 49 -10.00 -4.30 -15.11
N GLY A 50 -9.78 -3.51 -16.17
CA GLY A 50 -9.59 -3.97 -17.53
C GLY A 50 -8.42 -4.95 -17.64
N LEU A 51 -7.25 -4.56 -17.14
CA LEU A 51 -6.05 -5.40 -17.11
C LEU A 51 -6.29 -6.70 -16.34
N LEU A 52 -6.80 -6.63 -15.11
CA LEU A 52 -7.01 -7.80 -14.26
C LEU A 52 -8.04 -8.75 -14.87
N SER A 53 -9.08 -8.23 -15.54
CA SER A 53 -10.08 -9.04 -16.24
C SER A 53 -9.48 -9.88 -17.37
N GLN A 54 -8.45 -9.38 -18.08
CA GLN A 54 -7.75 -10.14 -19.12
C GLN A 54 -7.00 -11.36 -18.55
N TYR A 55 -6.54 -11.27 -17.30
CA TYR A 55 -5.84 -12.35 -16.61
C TYR A 55 -6.76 -13.18 -15.70
N GLY A 56 -8.08 -12.95 -15.74
CA GLY A 56 -9.05 -13.63 -14.88
C GLY A 56 -8.89 -13.32 -13.39
N LEU A 57 -8.24 -12.19 -13.05
CA LEU A 57 -8.04 -11.72 -11.69
C LEU A 57 -9.16 -10.72 -11.34
N ALA A 58 -9.65 -10.79 -10.10
CA ALA A 58 -10.58 -9.80 -9.57
C ALA A 58 -9.81 -8.68 -8.89
N PHE A 59 -10.18 -7.43 -9.17
CA PHE A 59 -9.75 -6.30 -8.37
C PHE A 59 -10.46 -6.35 -7.01
N ASN A 60 -9.70 -6.48 -5.93
CA ASN A 60 -10.23 -6.36 -4.56
C ASN A 60 -9.63 -5.10 -3.93
N THR A 61 -10.47 -4.09 -3.74
CA THR A 61 -10.06 -2.83 -3.09
C THR A 61 -9.99 -3.02 -1.59
N ALA A 62 -8.86 -2.66 -0.99
CA ALA A 62 -8.91 -2.20 0.39
C ALA A 62 -9.73 -0.90 0.45
N ILE A 63 -10.62 -0.78 1.43
CA ILE A 63 -11.29 0.47 1.74
C ILE A 63 -10.26 1.35 2.45
N LEU A 64 -9.94 2.47 1.83
CA LEU A 64 -9.01 3.46 2.35
C LEU A 64 -9.78 4.53 3.11
N SER A 65 -9.23 4.98 4.23
CA SER A 65 -9.67 6.20 4.90
C SER A 65 -9.38 7.43 4.02
N ASP A 66 -10.17 8.49 4.16
CA ASP A 66 -10.01 9.73 3.38
C ASP A 66 -8.67 10.44 3.64
N ASP A 67 -8.08 10.20 4.82
CA ASP A 67 -6.74 10.67 5.22
C ASP A 67 -5.61 9.79 4.69
N GLY A 68 -5.91 8.62 4.13
CA GLY A 68 -4.93 7.64 3.65
C GLY A 68 -4.12 6.96 4.76
N GLU A 69 -4.45 7.18 6.03
CA GLU A 69 -3.71 6.64 7.17
C GLU A 69 -4.08 5.18 7.43
N ASN A 70 -5.30 4.79 7.09
CA ASN A 70 -5.84 3.46 7.40
C ASN A 70 -6.43 2.78 6.18
N ALA A 71 -6.21 1.47 6.08
CA ALA A 71 -6.75 0.63 5.02
C ALA A 71 -7.34 -0.64 5.61
N VAL A 72 -8.55 -1.04 5.16
CA VAL A 72 -9.21 -2.28 5.59
C VAL A 72 -9.58 -3.12 4.38
N VAL A 73 -9.18 -4.39 4.39
CA VAL A 73 -9.51 -5.35 3.33
C VAL A 73 -10.27 -6.54 3.89
N ASN A 74 -11.30 -6.97 3.17
CA ASN A 74 -12.04 -8.20 3.46
C ASN A 74 -11.41 -9.37 2.69
N LEU A 75 -10.93 -10.38 3.40
CA LEU A 75 -10.36 -11.60 2.82
C LEU A 75 -11.36 -12.75 2.70
N GLY A 76 -12.63 -12.53 3.06
CA GLY A 76 -13.69 -13.52 3.02
C GLY A 76 -13.85 -14.28 4.34
N ASP A 77 -14.57 -15.40 4.28
CA ASP A 77 -14.87 -16.22 5.45
C ASP A 77 -13.81 -17.30 5.64
N MET A 78 -13.20 -17.37 6.82
CA MET A 78 -12.19 -18.38 7.16
C MET A 78 -12.08 -18.59 8.67
N SER A 79 -11.32 -19.60 9.09
CA SER A 79 -10.98 -19.77 10.50
C SER A 79 -10.06 -18.66 10.99
N TYR A 80 -10.06 -18.35 12.28
CA TYR A 80 -9.21 -17.26 12.77
C TYR A 80 -7.71 -17.50 12.63
N PRO A 81 -7.17 -18.72 12.86
CA PRO A 81 -5.75 -18.96 12.59
C PRO A 81 -5.40 -18.67 11.12
N GLU A 82 -6.28 -19.04 10.18
CA GLU A 82 -6.13 -18.72 8.76
C GLU A 82 -6.25 -17.21 8.51
N CYS A 83 -7.19 -16.53 9.17
CA CYS A 83 -7.34 -15.08 9.07
C CYS A 83 -6.08 -14.35 9.55
N ALA A 84 -5.59 -14.68 10.73
CA ALA A 84 -4.39 -14.08 11.30
C ALA A 84 -3.12 -14.42 10.50
N ALA A 85 -3.05 -15.61 9.88
CA ALA A 85 -1.96 -15.97 8.97
C ALA A 85 -2.06 -15.20 7.66
N SER A 86 -3.26 -15.14 7.07
CA SER A 86 -3.52 -14.46 5.80
C SER A 86 -3.25 -12.96 5.91
N CYS A 87 -3.74 -12.30 6.98
CA CYS A 87 -3.41 -10.90 7.22
C CYS A 87 -1.89 -10.69 7.31
N ARG A 88 -1.15 -11.54 8.03
CA ARG A 88 0.33 -11.40 8.14
C ARG A 88 1.08 -11.71 6.85
N ASN A 89 0.47 -12.44 5.93
CA ASN A 89 1.04 -12.76 4.63
C ASN A 89 0.75 -11.69 3.56
N LEU A 90 -0.13 -10.72 3.86
CA LEU A 90 -0.31 -9.55 2.99
C LEU A 90 0.96 -8.67 3.03
N PRO A 91 1.37 -8.09 1.89
CA PRO A 91 2.53 -7.20 1.85
C PRO A 91 2.36 -5.99 2.77
N GLY A 92 3.31 -5.75 3.68
CA GLY A 92 3.31 -4.61 4.59
C GLY A 92 3.04 -4.99 6.05
N PHE A 93 2.27 -4.16 6.75
CA PHE A 93 2.04 -4.24 8.20
C PHE A 93 0.57 -4.57 8.53
N TRP A 94 -0.01 -5.48 7.76
CA TRP A 94 -1.39 -5.92 7.95
C TRP A 94 -1.55 -6.77 9.20
N SER A 95 -2.66 -6.58 9.90
CA SER A 95 -3.08 -7.44 10.99
C SER A 95 -4.59 -7.58 10.99
N VAL A 96 -5.12 -8.56 11.72
CA VAL A 96 -6.58 -8.68 11.92
C VAL A 96 -7.11 -7.35 12.46
N SER A 97 -8.24 -6.88 11.95
CA SER A 97 -8.83 -5.59 12.31
C SER A 97 -9.24 -5.51 13.78
N THR A 98 -9.05 -4.35 14.41
CA THR A 98 -9.69 -3.98 15.69
C THR A 98 -11.10 -3.45 15.43
N ILE A 99 -11.82 -3.08 16.49
CA ILE A 99 -13.18 -2.52 16.34
C ILE A 99 -13.15 -1.12 15.72
N GLU A 100 -12.10 -0.35 16.00
CA GLU A 100 -11.86 0.99 15.45
C GLU A 100 -11.67 0.90 13.93
N ASP A 101 -10.87 -0.06 13.46
CA ASP A 101 -10.62 -0.30 12.04
C ASP A 101 -11.92 -0.58 11.29
N LEU A 102 -12.81 -1.37 11.91
CA LEU A 102 -14.09 -1.75 11.33
C LEU A 102 -15.06 -0.57 11.19
N GLY A 103 -14.79 0.58 11.79
CA GLY A 103 -15.58 1.80 11.60
C GLY A 103 -15.70 2.19 10.12
N LEU A 104 -14.63 2.01 9.34
CA LEU A 104 -14.59 2.30 7.90
C LEU A 104 -15.53 1.41 7.08
N VAL A 105 -15.83 0.22 7.58
CA VAL A 105 -16.59 -0.82 6.86
C VAL A 105 -17.82 -1.29 7.65
N TRP A 106 -18.29 -0.47 8.60
CA TRP A 106 -19.25 -0.88 9.63
C TRP A 106 -20.56 -1.46 9.07
N ASN A 107 -21.01 -0.94 7.93
CA ASN A 107 -22.20 -1.43 7.22
C ASN A 107 -22.07 -2.87 6.68
N THR A 108 -20.85 -3.40 6.56
CA THR A 108 -20.57 -4.77 6.07
C THR A 108 -20.25 -5.77 7.19
N VAL A 109 -20.09 -5.27 8.42
CA VAL A 109 -19.77 -6.03 9.63
C VAL A 109 -21.03 -6.66 10.19
N ASN A 110 -20.90 -7.88 10.73
CA ASN A 110 -22.00 -8.59 11.37
C ASN A 110 -21.50 -9.36 12.60
N SER A 111 -22.39 -10.10 13.26
CA SER A 111 -22.06 -10.92 14.43
C SER A 111 -21.07 -12.05 14.17
N ASN A 112 -20.76 -12.36 12.91
CA ASN A 112 -19.82 -13.38 12.48
C ASN A 112 -18.59 -12.75 11.82
N THR A 113 -17.89 -11.89 12.56
CA THR A 113 -16.68 -11.19 12.11
C THR A 113 -15.56 -11.35 13.14
N TRP A 114 -14.34 -11.63 12.67
CA TRP A 114 -13.16 -11.74 13.53
C TRP A 114 -12.66 -10.37 13.99
N LEU A 115 -12.23 -10.30 15.26
CA LEU A 115 -11.63 -9.12 15.86
C LEU A 115 -10.27 -9.44 16.49
N LYS A 116 -9.32 -8.54 16.33
CA LYS A 116 -8.02 -8.60 17.01
C LYS A 116 -8.18 -8.24 18.47
N ARG A 117 -7.51 -9.01 19.33
CA ARG A 117 -7.51 -8.75 20.78
C ARG A 117 -6.52 -7.65 21.14
N GLU A 118 -6.99 -6.61 21.80
CA GLU A 118 -6.14 -5.62 22.44
C GLU A 118 -5.62 -6.10 23.81
N LYS A 119 -4.40 -5.70 24.16
CA LYS A 119 -3.82 -5.99 25.47
C LYS A 119 -4.55 -5.19 26.54
N GLY A 120 -5.20 -5.88 27.48
CA GLY A 120 -5.83 -5.24 28.66
C GLY A 120 -7.36 -5.10 28.59
N ALA A 121 -8.00 -5.46 27.48
CA ALA A 121 -9.46 -5.45 27.38
C ALA A 121 -10.08 -6.56 28.27
N VAL A 122 -10.78 -6.13 29.32
CA VAL A 122 -11.55 -6.98 30.23
C VAL A 122 -13.01 -7.01 29.72
N SER A 123 -13.28 -7.84 28.72
CA SER A 123 -14.62 -8.28 28.30
C SER A 123 -15.49 -7.34 27.43
N THR A 124 -16.14 -8.00 26.46
CA THR A 124 -17.39 -7.67 25.74
C THR A 124 -17.40 -6.54 24.71
N SER A 125 -16.90 -6.86 23.52
CA SER A 125 -17.64 -6.68 22.26
C SER A 125 -17.30 -7.88 21.37
N TYR A 126 -18.19 -8.87 21.37
CA TYR A 126 -18.18 -10.17 20.70
C TYR A 126 -17.20 -10.32 19.49
N MET A 127 -16.27 -11.29 19.40
CA MET A 127 -15.85 -12.35 20.35
C MET A 127 -14.40 -12.85 20.11
N TYR A 128 -13.66 -13.02 21.21
CA TYR A 128 -13.20 -14.33 21.70
C TYR A 128 -13.67 -14.43 23.14
N PHE A 129 -14.57 -15.35 23.49
CA PHE A 129 -15.06 -15.44 24.86
C PHE A 129 -13.98 -15.98 25.80
N TYR A 130 -13.29 -15.06 26.45
CA TYR A 130 -12.47 -15.32 27.63
C TYR A 130 -13.43 -15.38 28.84
N ASN A 131 -13.67 -16.60 29.36
CA ASN A 131 -14.45 -16.96 30.59
C ASN A 131 -15.79 -17.71 30.46
N THR A 132 -16.12 -18.37 29.34
CA THR A 132 -17.16 -19.42 29.36
C THR A 132 -16.65 -20.71 28.72
N LEU A 133 -15.88 -21.49 29.50
CA LEU A 133 -15.34 -22.82 29.20
C LEU A 133 -14.46 -22.90 27.92
N PRO A 134 -13.39 -23.72 27.91
CA PRO A 134 -12.35 -23.62 26.89
C PRO A 134 -12.86 -24.16 25.56
N TYR A 135 -13.13 -23.27 24.62
CA TYR A 135 -13.17 -23.67 23.22
C TYR A 135 -11.72 -23.94 22.78
N ASP A 136 -11.42 -25.22 22.61
CA ASP A 136 -10.14 -25.77 22.14
C ASP A 136 -9.73 -25.14 20.79
N ILE A 137 -8.44 -25.15 20.45
CA ILE A 137 -7.88 -24.87 19.12
C ILE A 137 -8.77 -25.48 18.03
N ALA A 138 -9.30 -26.68 18.27
CA ALA A 138 -10.23 -27.38 17.39
C ALA A 138 -11.44 -26.52 16.97
N SER A 139 -12.08 -25.79 17.89
CA SER A 139 -13.23 -24.94 17.56
C SER A 139 -12.89 -23.66 16.83
N GLN A 140 -11.71 -23.09 17.06
CA GLN A 140 -11.24 -21.92 16.33
C GLN A 140 -10.90 -22.28 14.89
N TYR A 141 -10.46 -23.52 14.66
CA TYR A 141 -10.22 -24.09 13.34
C TYR A 141 -11.52 -24.42 12.60
N ILE A 142 -12.56 -24.90 13.29
CA ILE A 142 -13.81 -25.37 12.67
C ILE A 142 -14.82 -24.22 12.43
N SER A 143 -14.68 -23.09 13.12
CA SER A 143 -15.56 -21.92 12.93
C SER A 143 -15.09 -21.05 11.76
N SER A 144 -16.04 -20.62 10.92
CA SER A 144 -15.78 -19.74 9.78
C SER A 144 -16.48 -18.40 10.01
N ALA A 145 -15.72 -17.31 9.98
CA ALA A 145 -16.23 -15.95 10.14
C ALA A 145 -15.49 -14.99 9.20
N LYS A 146 -16.08 -13.81 8.97
CA LYS A 146 -15.51 -12.79 8.10
C LYS A 146 -14.16 -12.34 8.64
N CYS A 147 -13.15 -12.36 7.77
CA CYS A 147 -11.80 -11.92 8.05
C CYS A 147 -11.57 -10.53 7.44
N TYR A 148 -11.39 -9.54 8.31
CA TYR A 148 -10.90 -8.22 7.91
C TYR A 148 -9.46 -8.05 8.39
N CYS A 149 -8.62 -7.55 7.49
CA CYS A 149 -7.28 -7.13 7.80
C CYS A 149 -7.20 -5.61 7.70
N ALA A 150 -6.58 -4.98 8.69
CA ALA A 150 -6.29 -3.56 8.69
C ALA A 150 -4.79 -3.31 8.60
N ALA A 151 -4.43 -2.26 7.87
CA ALA A 151 -3.10 -1.66 7.86
C ALA A 151 -3.23 -0.21 8.34
N HIS A 152 -2.38 0.16 9.29
CA HIS A 152 -2.28 1.51 9.85
C HIS A 152 -0.94 2.09 9.45
N GLU A 153 -0.94 3.30 8.90
CA GLU A 153 0.28 4.03 8.68
C GLU A 153 1.05 4.13 10.01
N MET A 154 2.30 3.66 9.98
CA MET A 154 3.17 3.82 11.14
C MET A 154 3.46 5.31 11.32
N GLN A 155 3.43 5.78 12.57
CA GLN A 155 3.83 7.15 12.91
C GLN A 155 5.18 7.47 12.26
N LYS A 156 5.16 8.41 11.32
CA LYS A 156 6.36 8.83 10.60
C LYS A 156 7.28 9.56 11.56
N VAL A 157 8.57 9.28 11.47
CA VAL A 157 9.61 9.95 12.26
C VAL A 157 10.54 10.68 11.30
N GLU A 158 10.78 11.95 11.57
CA GLU A 158 11.79 12.73 10.87
C GLU A 158 13.09 12.72 11.66
N TYR A 159 14.23 12.73 10.95
CA TYR A 159 15.55 12.86 11.54
C TYR A 159 16.25 14.10 11.00
N THR A 160 17.02 14.75 11.85
CA THR A 160 17.86 15.89 11.45
C THR A 160 19.11 15.94 12.33
N THR A 161 20.10 16.72 11.89
CA THR A 161 21.34 16.90 12.61
C THR A 161 21.68 18.37 12.72
N CYS A 162 22.28 18.74 13.84
CA CYS A 162 23.08 19.95 13.97
C CYS A 162 24.55 19.55 13.91
N ASP A 163 25.36 20.29 13.15
CA ASP A 163 26.79 20.06 13.04
C ASP A 163 27.59 21.36 13.19
N ALA A 164 28.78 21.23 13.76
CA ALA A 164 29.80 22.27 13.82
C ALA A 164 31.13 21.65 13.42
N SER A 165 31.85 22.28 12.49
CA SER A 165 33.14 21.82 11.99
C SER A 165 34.30 22.65 12.54
N SER A 166 35.48 22.04 12.59
CA SER A 166 36.72 22.71 12.98
C SER A 166 36.98 23.91 12.07
N THR A 167 37.41 25.01 12.67
CA THR A 167 37.81 26.22 11.95
C THR A 167 39.34 26.37 12.03
N ALA A 168 39.89 27.39 11.34
CA ALA A 168 41.31 27.75 11.49
C ALA A 168 41.72 28.02 12.96
N ASN A 169 40.76 28.27 13.85
CA ASN A 169 40.96 28.59 15.25
C ASN A 169 40.83 27.38 16.20
N GLY A 170 40.70 26.15 15.68
CA GLY A 170 40.73 24.92 16.47
C GLY A 170 39.49 24.03 16.32
N ALA A 171 39.41 23.02 17.19
CA ALA A 171 38.33 22.04 17.24
C ALA A 171 36.97 22.71 17.55
N PRO A 172 35.86 22.18 17.01
CA PRO A 172 34.54 22.71 17.28
C PRO A 172 34.18 22.56 18.76
N ASN A 173 33.45 23.54 19.30
CA ASN A 173 33.03 23.54 20.70
C ASN A 173 31.51 23.77 20.83
N MET A 174 31.01 23.62 22.06
CA MET A 174 29.56 23.66 22.32
C MET A 174 28.90 24.98 21.91
N SER A 175 29.59 26.13 22.02
CA SER A 175 28.98 27.43 21.70
C SER A 175 28.66 27.57 20.21
N GLN A 176 29.32 26.81 19.34
CA GLN A 176 29.10 26.84 17.90
C GLN A 176 27.89 26.00 17.47
N ILE A 177 27.59 24.91 18.17
CA ILE A 177 26.45 24.02 17.86
C ILE A 177 25.19 24.39 18.65
N GLN A 178 25.33 25.04 19.81
CA GLN A 178 24.22 25.36 20.71
C GLN A 178 23.07 26.16 20.07
N PRO A 179 23.31 27.14 19.17
CA PRO A 179 22.21 27.86 18.51
C PRO A 179 21.30 26.91 17.71
N CYS A 180 21.88 26.01 16.91
CA CYS A 180 21.12 25.01 16.16
C CYS A 180 20.37 24.06 17.09
N ILE A 181 21.00 23.61 18.18
CA ILE A 181 20.35 22.75 19.18
C ILE A 181 19.11 23.44 19.76
N ASN A 182 19.24 24.71 20.17
CA ASN A 182 18.15 25.46 20.76
C ASN A 182 17.01 25.69 19.76
N ASP A 183 17.34 25.99 18.50
CA ASP A 183 16.34 26.15 17.44
C ASP A 183 15.58 24.84 17.20
N LYS A 184 16.27 23.70 17.15
CA LYS A 184 15.64 22.38 17.02
C LYS A 184 14.74 22.04 18.21
N LEU A 185 15.19 22.28 19.44
CA LEU A 185 14.38 22.07 20.65
C LEU A 185 13.11 22.95 20.64
N ALA A 186 13.23 24.21 20.22
CA ALA A 186 12.09 25.13 20.10
C ALA A 186 11.07 24.67 19.03
N LEU A 187 11.55 23.99 17.99
CA LEU A 187 10.73 23.38 16.93
C LEU A 187 10.19 21.97 17.29
N GLY A 188 10.32 21.54 18.54
CA GLY A 188 9.77 20.26 19.02
C GLY A 188 10.61 19.03 18.68
N TRP A 189 11.88 19.19 18.33
CA TRP A 189 12.77 18.06 18.08
C TRP A 189 13.35 17.49 19.37
N TYR A 190 13.50 16.17 19.43
CA TYR A 190 14.06 15.43 20.55
C TYR A 190 15.51 14.98 20.26
N PRO A 191 16.48 15.26 21.15
CA PRO A 191 17.87 14.88 20.93
C PRO A 191 18.08 13.35 21.07
N LEU A 192 18.86 12.79 20.14
CA LEU A 192 19.34 11.40 20.19
C LEU A 192 20.66 11.34 20.96
N GLY A 193 20.57 11.34 22.29
CA GLY A 193 21.74 11.31 23.16
C GLY A 193 22.52 12.64 23.19
N PRO A 194 23.69 12.68 23.84
CA PRO A 194 24.51 13.88 23.92
C PRO A 194 25.27 14.17 22.60
N PRO A 195 25.76 15.41 22.38
CA PRO A 195 26.55 15.75 21.20
C PRO A 195 27.80 14.88 21.09
N GLN A 196 28.06 14.36 19.89
CA GLN A 196 29.18 13.46 19.59
C GLN A 196 30.26 14.18 18.82
N SER A 197 31.53 13.96 19.19
CA SER A 197 32.66 14.42 18.39
C SER A 197 33.01 13.37 17.33
N ILE A 198 33.05 13.77 16.07
CA ILE A 198 33.23 12.88 14.91
C ILE A 198 34.45 13.33 14.10
N GLY A 199 35.21 12.36 13.58
CA GLY A 199 36.44 12.57 12.79
C GLY A 199 37.73 12.44 13.62
N GLY A 200 38.85 12.17 12.95
CA GLY A 200 40.16 12.04 13.60
C GLY A 200 40.54 13.35 14.30
N ASN A 201 40.84 13.27 15.61
CA ASN A 201 41.04 14.43 16.50
C ASN A 201 39.80 15.34 16.73
N GLY A 202 38.59 14.85 16.48
CA GLY A 202 37.35 15.56 16.84
C GLY A 202 37.05 16.78 15.96
N THR A 203 37.29 16.66 14.65
CA THR A 203 37.12 17.74 13.67
C THR A 203 35.68 18.21 13.46
N ALA A 204 34.69 17.43 13.93
CA ALA A 204 33.28 17.80 13.91
C ALA A 204 32.63 17.52 15.27
N LEU A 205 31.62 18.32 15.61
CA LEU A 205 30.70 18.08 16.70
C LEU A 205 29.30 17.98 16.10
N THR A 206 28.57 16.91 16.40
CA THR A 206 27.25 16.65 15.81
C THR A 206 26.25 16.25 16.89
N GLN A 207 25.04 16.78 16.81
CA GLN A 207 23.89 16.36 17.61
C GLN A 207 22.79 15.88 16.65
N ALA A 208 22.41 14.62 16.78
CA ALA A 208 21.27 14.06 16.04
C ALA A 208 19.97 14.30 16.79
N PHE A 209 18.88 14.46 16.06
CA PHE A 209 17.54 14.69 16.58
C PHE A 209 16.52 13.84 15.83
N TRP A 210 15.38 13.62 16.47
CA TRP A 210 14.19 13.03 15.87
C TRP A 210 12.93 13.78 16.31
N ARG A 211 11.85 13.72 15.52
CA ARG A 211 10.49 14.12 15.94
C ARG A 211 9.45 13.32 15.17
N TRP A 212 8.21 13.36 15.63
CA TRP A 212 7.07 12.90 14.84
C TRP A 212 6.92 13.80 13.60
N ALA A 213 6.77 13.19 12.43
CA ALA A 213 6.42 13.93 11.22
C ALA A 213 4.94 14.36 11.32
N GLU A 214 4.65 15.55 10.79
CA GLU A 214 3.29 16.06 10.63
C GLU A 214 2.66 15.60 9.32
#